data_AF-A0A7V6Q1Z9-F1
#
_entry.id   AF-A0A7V6Q1Z9-F1
#
_cell.length_a   1.000
_cell.length_b   1.000
_cell.length_c   1.000
_cell.angle_alpha   90.00
_cell.angle_beta   90.00
_cell.angle_gamma   90.00
#
_symmetry.space_group_name_H-M   'P 1'
#
loop_
_entity.id
_entity.type
_entity.pdbx_description
1 polymer ?
#
loop_
_entity_poly.entity_id
_entity_poly.type
_entity_poly.pdbx_seq_one_letter_code
_entity_poly.pdbx_strand_id
1 'polypeptide(L)' 'MWISFRPIKDKELVLRVVDGLVKYRPVKVHKSEDGWIISIKLQYRAA' A
#
# COMPACT_ATOMS: atom_id res chain seq x y z
N MET A 1 11.22 -5.02 -5.15
CA MET A 1 10.57 -5.92 -4.17
C MET A 1 9.28 -5.28 -3.69
N TRP A 2 8.19 -6.03 -3.50
CA TRP A 2 6.95 -5.48 -2.92
C TRP A 2 6.94 -5.75 -1.42
N ILE A 3 6.67 -4.72 -0.62
CA ILE A 3 6.38 -4.88 0.80
C ILE A 3 4.88 -4.77 0.97
N SER A 4 4.28 -5.76 1.63
CA SER A 4 2.86 -5.76 2.01
C SER A 4 2.72 -5.42 3.48
N PHE A 5 1.75 -4.57 3.80
CA PHE A 5 1.41 -4.19 5.17
C PHE A 5 0.30 -5.08 5.72
N ARG A 6 0.04 -4.98 7.03
CA ARG A 6 -1.09 -5.67 7.66
C ARG A 6 -2.42 -5.15 7.09
N PRO A 7 -3.47 -5.99 7.01
CA PRO A 7 -4.78 -5.58 6.55
C PRO A 7 -5.37 -4.47 7.42
N ILE A 8 -5.89 -3.44 6.77
CA ILE A 8 -6.55 -2.28 7.39
C ILE A 8 -8.06 -2.38 7.12
N LYS A 9 -8.86 -2.39 8.19
CA LYS A 9 -10.32 -2.53 8.08
C LYS A 9 -10.99 -1.25 7.58
N ASP A 10 -10.44 -0.09 7.97
CA ASP A 10 -10.97 1.21 7.58
C ASP A 10 -10.63 1.55 6.12
N LYS A 11 -11.66 1.60 5.28
CA LYS A 11 -11.54 1.91 3.85
C LYS A 11 -11.16 3.37 3.61
N GLU A 12 -11.64 4.31 4.42
CA GLU A 12 -11.38 5.73 4.23
C GLU A 12 -9.91 6.05 4.54
N LEU A 13 -9.38 5.42 5.59
CA LEU A 13 -7.97 5.49 5.92
C LEU A 13 -7.09 4.94 4.79
N VAL A 14 -7.45 3.78 4.23
CA VAL A 14 -6.73 3.16 3.11
C VAL A 14 -6.68 4.09 1.90
N LEU A 15 -7.80 4.71 1.54
CA LEU A 15 -7.86 5.64 0.41
C LEU A 15 -6.97 6.87 0.63
N ARG A 16 -6.99 7.47 1.82
CA ARG A 16 -6.13 8.62 2.15
C ARG A 16 -4.65 8.27 2.07
N VAL A 17 -4.28 7.11 2.60
CA VAL A 17 -2.89 6.62 2.58
C VAL A 17 -2.44 6.35 1.14
N VAL A 18 -3.28 5.73 0.32
CA VAL A 18 -2.96 5.40 -1.07
C VAL A 18 -2.83 6.66 -1.93
N ASP A 19 -3.71 7.66 -1.77
CA ASP A 19 -3.62 8.93 -2.50
C ASP A 19 -2.31 9.67 -2.21
N GLY A 20 -1.86 9.64 -0.96
CA GLY A 20 -0.56 10.21 -0.58
C GLY A 20 0.60 9.42 -1.19
N LEU A 21 0.58 8.09 -1.07
CA LEU A 21 1.71 7.23 -1.45
C LEU A 21 1.89 7.08 -2.96
N VAL A 22 0.80 7.09 -3.75
CA VAL A 22 0.86 6.88 -5.20
C VAL A 22 1.65 7.99 -5.92
N LYS A 23 1.71 9.19 -5.32
CA LYS A 23 2.50 10.33 -5.83
C LYS A 23 4.01 10.08 -5.79
N TYR A 24 4.46 9.20 -4.89
CA TYR A 24 5.88 8.94 -4.67
C TYR A 24 6.31 7.57 -5.19
N ARG A 25 5.46 6.55 -5.07
CA ARG A 25 5.82 5.16 -5.40
C ARG A 25 4.63 4.40 -5.97
N PRO A 26 4.88 3.36 -6.79
CA PRO A 26 3.84 2.42 -7.18
C PRO A 26 3.25 1.71 -5.96
N VAL A 27 1.93 1.82 -5.81
CA VAL A 27 1.14 1.18 -4.75
C VAL A 27 0.19 0.16 -5.37
N LYS A 28 0.01 -0.97 -4.69
CA LYS A 28 -1.04 -1.95 -4.97
C LYS A 28 -1.96 -2.04 -3.76
N VAL A 29 -3.25 -2.16 -4.02
CA VAL A 29 -4.26 -2.37 -2.98
C VAL A 29 -5.06 -3.60 -3.37
N HIS A 30 -5.24 -4.52 -2.43
CA HIS A 30 -6.16 -5.65 -2.63
C HIS A 30 -7.00 -5.87 -1.39
N LYS A 31 -8.21 -6.38 -1.60
CA LYS A 31 -9.13 -6.74 -0.53
C LYS A 31 -8.84 -8.18 -0.09
N SER A 32 -8.72 -8.38 1.21
CA SER A 32 -8.64 -9.66 1.89
C SER A 32 -9.87 -9.83 2.79
N GLU A 33 -10.03 -11.01 3.39
CA GLU A 33 -11.12 -11.31 4.32
C GLU A 33 -11.05 -10.40 5.58
N ASP A 34 -9.84 -10.06 6.02
CA ASP A 34 -9.59 -9.24 7.21
C ASP A 34 -9.55 -7.72 6.98
N GLY A 35 -9.65 -7.27 5.72
CA GLY A 35 -9.58 -5.85 5.36
C GLY A 35 -8.80 -5.59 4.08
N TRP A 36 -8.21 -4.40 3.96
CA TRP A 36 -7.47 -3.97 2.79
C TRP A 36 -5.98 -4.04 3.03
N ILE A 37 -5.27 -4.74 2.15
CA ILE A 37 -3.81 -4.83 2.19
C ILE A 37 -3.23 -3.88 1.16
N ILE A 38 -2.36 -3.00 1.63
CA ILE A 38 -1.58 -2.08 0.81
C ILE A 38 -0.20 -2.70 0.61
N SER A 39 0.30 -2.67 -0.62
CA SER A 39 1.67 -3.06 -0.95
C SER A 39 2.38 -1.95 -1.70
N ILE A 40 3.64 -1.68 -1.34
CA ILE A 40 4.45 -0.62 -1.95
C ILE A 40 5.66 -1.25 -2.64
N LYS A 41 5.97 -0.78 -3.86
CA LYS A 41 7.17 -1.20 -4.57
C LYS A 41 8.40 -0.49 -3.99
N LEU A 42 9.29 -1.25 -3.35
CA LEU A 42 10.64 -0.77 -3.06
C LEU A 42 11.43 -0.70 -4.37
N GLN A 43 11.86 0.51 -4.73
CA GLN A 43 12.97 0.69 -5.66
C GLN A 43 14.26 0.47 -4.88
N TYR A 44 15.07 -0.48 -5.34
CA TYR A 44 16.45 -0.62 -4.91
C TYR A 44 17.22 0.54 -5.53
N ARG A 45 17.51 1.59 -4.76
CA ARG A 45 18.63 2.46 -5.12
C ARG A 45 19.87 1.66 -4.73
N ALA A 46 20.54 1.08 -5.71
CA ALA A 46 21.95 0.74 -5.54
C ALA A 46 22.64 2.06 -5.20
N ALA A 47 23.04 2.21 -3.94
CA ALA A 47 23.91 3.28 -3.48
C ALA A 47 25.35 2.88 -3.76
#